data_AF-A0AAD0S2M7-F1
#
_entry.id   AF-A0AAD0S2M7-F1
#
_cell.length_a   1.000
_cell.length_b   1.000
_cell.length_c   1.000
_cell.angle_alpha   90.00
_cell.angle_beta   90.00
_cell.angle_gamma   90.00
#
_symmetry.space_group_name_H-M   'P 1'
#
loop_
_entity.id
_entity.type
_entity.pdbx_description
1 polymer ?
#
loop_
_entity_poly.entity_id
_entity_poly.type
_entity_poly.pdbx_seq_one_letter_code
_entity_poly.pdbx_strand_id
1 'polypeptide(L)'
;MIKHTKGFSLVELMVALAAGAFLLAGISLSYSAIKGTIQVSKELENAQEVLRYTSKVFNRSIKQTQITPVISADKSMITITQPAGVIACDGQVTAVQVTEVYSLNDNNLMCSLNGAAAERLLTGVESLSFDIAGELVTVSVKPEQLPGQFGNGINIDIALTNTILLKAYGGGSV
;
A
#
# COMPACT_ATOMS: atom_id res chain seq x y z
N MET A 1 55.71 -47.25 17.69
CA MET A 1 56.03 -45.80 17.81
C MET A 1 54.81 -45.10 18.40
N ILE A 2 54.80 -44.86 19.71
CA ILE A 2 53.64 -44.27 20.41
C ILE A 2 53.79 -42.75 20.35
N LYS A 3 52.83 -42.08 19.70
CA LYS A 3 52.84 -40.63 19.49
C LYS A 3 52.27 -39.96 20.75
N HIS A 4 53.10 -39.26 21.52
CA HIS A 4 52.63 -38.47 22.65
C HIS A 4 51.81 -37.26 22.14
N THR A 5 50.51 -37.27 22.38
CA THR A 5 49.64 -36.10 22.20
C THR A 5 49.94 -35.09 23.31
N LYS A 6 50.50 -33.92 22.94
CA LYS A 6 50.65 -32.80 23.88
C LYS A 6 49.26 -32.19 24.12
N GLY A 7 48.83 -32.14 25.38
CA GLY A 7 47.59 -31.48 25.80
C GLY A 7 47.74 -29.95 25.81
N PHE A 8 46.62 -29.23 25.77
CA PHE A 8 46.58 -27.77 25.88
C PHE A 8 46.73 -27.30 27.33
N SER A 9 47.37 -26.16 27.53
CA SER A 9 47.39 -25.51 28.84
C SER A 9 46.03 -24.86 29.15
N LEU A 10 45.74 -24.73 30.45
CA LEU A 10 44.50 -24.11 30.93
C LEU A 10 44.36 -22.64 30.45
N VAL A 11 45.49 -21.94 30.31
CA VAL A 11 45.54 -20.56 29.80
C VAL A 11 45.18 -20.51 28.31
N GLU A 12 45.73 -21.41 27.48
CA GLU A 12 45.38 -21.46 26.05
C GLU A 12 43.89 -21.75 25.84
N LEU A 13 43.31 -22.63 26.68
CA LEU A 13 41.90 -22.97 26.60
C LEU A 13 41.01 -21.78 27.01
N MET A 14 41.42 -21.02 28.03
CA MET A 14 40.73 -19.79 28.44
C MET A 14 40.81 -18.69 27.38
N VAL A 15 41.98 -18.50 26.74
CA VAL A 15 42.17 -17.51 25.68
C VAL A 15 41.33 -17.87 24.46
N ALA A 16 41.32 -19.15 24.06
CA ALA A 16 40.50 -19.62 22.94
C ALA A 16 39.00 -19.42 23.22
N LEU A 17 38.55 -19.70 24.44
CA LEU A 17 37.16 -19.51 24.84
C LEU A 17 36.77 -18.02 24.87
N ALA A 18 37.63 -17.16 25.41
CA ALA A 18 37.42 -15.72 25.41
C ALA A 18 37.34 -15.16 23.97
N ALA A 19 38.28 -15.53 23.10
CA ALA A 19 38.27 -15.11 21.70
C ALA A 19 37.01 -15.61 20.96
N GLY A 20 36.61 -16.86 21.18
CA GLY A 20 35.38 -17.42 20.62
C GLY A 20 34.12 -16.69 21.08
N ALA A 21 34.03 -16.34 22.37
CA ALA A 21 32.91 -15.59 22.91
C ALA A 21 32.79 -14.18 22.30
N PHE A 22 33.91 -13.46 22.15
CA PHE A 22 33.92 -12.15 21.49
C PHE A 22 33.47 -12.22 20.02
N LEU A 23 33.93 -13.23 19.27
CA LEU A 23 33.52 -13.43 17.88
C LEU A 23 32.02 -13.73 17.77
N LEU A 24 31.50 -14.64 18.60
CA LEU A 24 30.08 -14.99 18.61
C LEU A 24 29.21 -13.79 18.99
N ALA A 25 29.64 -12.97 19.95
CA ALA A 25 28.93 -11.75 20.33
C ALA A 25 28.88 -10.75 19.18
N GLY A 26 30.00 -10.54 18.48
CA GLY A 26 30.07 -9.66 17.31
C GLY A 26 29.18 -10.11 16.15
N ILE A 27 29.16 -11.42 15.85
CA ILE A 27 28.29 -12.01 14.83
C ILE A 27 26.82 -11.85 15.23
N SER A 28 26.49 -12.07 16.50
CA SER A 28 25.11 -11.96 17.00
C SER A 28 24.54 -10.55 16.87
N LEU A 29 25.34 -9.53 17.23
CA LEU A 29 24.97 -8.12 17.09
C LEU A 29 24.79 -7.74 15.62
N SER A 30 25.72 -8.16 14.76
CA SER A 30 25.66 -7.90 13.32
C SER A 30 24.42 -8.55 12.69
N TYR A 31 24.12 -9.80 13.07
CA TYR A 31 22.92 -10.51 12.60
C TYR A 31 21.63 -9.81 13.05
N SER A 32 21.58 -9.35 14.30
CA SER A 32 20.42 -8.62 14.82
C SER A 32 20.18 -7.31 14.05
N ALA A 33 21.25 -6.54 13.80
CA ALA A 33 21.16 -5.32 13.01
C ALA A 33 20.68 -5.60 11.57
N ILE A 34 21.25 -6.61 10.91
CA ILE A 34 20.84 -7.01 9.55
C ILE A 34 19.38 -7.43 9.52
N LYS A 35 18.94 -8.24 10.49
CA LYS A 35 17.55 -8.68 10.59
C LYS A 35 16.60 -7.48 10.77
N GLY A 36 16.99 -6.50 11.59
CA GLY A 36 16.25 -5.25 11.75
C GLY A 36 16.11 -4.50 10.44
N THR A 37 17.21 -4.31 9.69
CA THR A 37 17.18 -3.65 8.38
C THR A 37 16.31 -4.40 7.38
N ILE A 38 16.40 -5.74 7.32
CA ILE A 38 15.57 -6.55 6.42
C ILE A 38 14.08 -6.37 6.74
N GLN A 39 13.73 -6.33 8.03
CA GLN A 39 12.34 -6.14 8.42
C GLN A 39 11.83 -4.76 7.97
N VAL A 40 12.55 -3.68 8.28
CA VAL A 40 12.16 -2.33 7.87
C VAL A 40 12.05 -2.22 6.34
N SER A 41 12.98 -2.84 5.60
CA SER A 41 12.91 -2.85 4.13
C SER A 41 11.64 -3.53 3.61
N LYS A 42 11.20 -4.63 4.24
CA LYS A 42 9.96 -5.34 3.86
C LYS A 42 8.72 -4.52 4.19
N GLU A 43 8.68 -3.88 5.35
CA GLU A 43 7.58 -3.00 5.76
C GLU A 43 7.42 -1.84 4.76
N LEU A 44 8.54 -1.23 4.36
CA LEU A 44 8.56 -0.16 3.35
C LEU A 44 8.18 -0.65 1.94
N GLU A 45 8.60 -1.85 1.54
CA GLU A 45 8.23 -2.43 0.24
C GLU A 45 6.72 -2.67 0.17
N ASN A 46 6.15 -3.25 1.22
CA ASN A 46 4.71 -3.51 1.29
C ASN A 46 3.91 -2.19 1.30
N ALA A 47 4.34 -1.20 2.11
CA ALA A 47 3.70 0.11 2.14
C ALA A 47 3.76 0.81 0.77
N GLN A 48 4.88 0.71 0.05
CA GLN A 48 5.01 1.26 -1.29
C GLN A 48 4.12 0.56 -2.31
N GLU A 49 4.01 -0.77 -2.25
CA GLU A 49 3.11 -1.51 -3.13
C GLU A 49 1.65 -1.13 -2.89
N VAL A 50 1.25 -0.95 -1.62
CA VAL A 50 -0.08 -0.48 -1.25
C VAL A 50 -0.38 0.89 -1.86
N LEU A 51 0.54 1.86 -1.70
CA LEU A 51 0.38 3.20 -2.27
C LEU A 51 0.35 3.17 -3.79
N ARG A 52 1.23 2.39 -4.42
CA ARG A 52 1.31 2.25 -5.88
C ARG A 52 0.03 1.66 -6.45
N TYR A 53 -0.46 0.57 -5.86
CA TYR A 53 -1.69 -0.08 -6.31
C TYR A 53 -2.90 0.83 -6.10
N THR A 54 -3.01 1.46 -4.93
CA THR A 54 -4.09 2.41 -4.62
C THR A 54 -4.10 3.59 -5.60
N SER A 55 -2.93 4.18 -5.86
CA SER A 55 -2.77 5.23 -6.87
C SER A 55 -3.20 4.78 -8.26
N LYS A 56 -2.85 3.55 -8.67
CA LYS A 56 -3.24 3.00 -9.98
C LYS A 56 -4.75 2.82 -10.11
N VAL A 57 -5.41 2.25 -9.10
CA VAL A 57 -6.86 2.00 -9.10
C VAL A 57 -7.62 3.33 -9.16
N PHE A 58 -7.31 4.25 -8.26
CA PHE A 58 -8.02 5.52 -8.20
C PHE A 58 -7.68 6.44 -9.38
N ASN A 59 -6.43 6.48 -9.87
CA ASN A 59 -6.12 7.23 -11.10
C ASN A 59 -6.95 6.72 -12.29
N ARG A 60 -7.10 5.40 -12.44
CA ARG A 60 -7.91 4.83 -13.50
C ARG A 60 -9.37 5.27 -13.35
N SER A 61 -9.98 4.95 -12.22
CA SER A 61 -11.41 5.17 -11.98
C SER A 61 -11.78 6.67 -12.04
N ILE A 62 -11.03 7.53 -11.35
CA ILE A 62 -11.31 8.98 -11.24
C ILE A 62 -11.02 9.72 -12.56
N LYS A 63 -10.04 9.29 -13.36
CA LYS A 63 -9.77 9.93 -14.66
C LYS A 63 -10.76 9.51 -15.74
N GLN A 64 -11.35 8.32 -15.63
CA GLN A 64 -12.29 7.79 -16.61
C GLN A 64 -13.71 8.36 -16.45
N THR A 65 -14.11 8.66 -15.21
CA THR A 65 -15.46 9.16 -14.94
C THR A 65 -15.75 10.51 -15.58
N GLN A 66 -16.98 10.64 -16.06
CA GLN A 66 -17.53 11.84 -16.71
C GLN A 66 -18.41 12.67 -15.78
N ILE A 67 -18.62 12.16 -14.56
CA ILE A 67 -19.50 12.73 -13.54
C ILE A 67 -18.66 12.90 -12.28
N THR A 68 -18.91 13.97 -11.54
CA THR A 68 -18.26 14.21 -10.24
C THR A 68 -18.60 13.07 -9.26
N PRO A 69 -17.60 12.38 -8.69
CA PRO A 69 -17.81 11.36 -7.68
C PRO A 69 -18.56 11.87 -6.45
N VAL A 70 -19.28 10.97 -5.79
CA VAL A 70 -19.98 11.26 -4.54
C VAL A 70 -19.21 10.64 -3.39
N ILE A 71 -18.89 11.44 -2.37
CA ILE A 71 -18.20 10.99 -1.16
C ILE A 71 -19.21 10.91 -0.01
N SER A 72 -19.11 9.87 0.82
CA SER A 72 -19.96 9.72 2.01
C SER A 72 -19.66 10.80 3.06
N ALA A 73 -20.64 11.14 3.90
CA ALA A 73 -20.50 12.22 4.89
C ALA A 73 -19.36 12.01 5.90
N ASP A 74 -19.04 10.75 6.20
CA ASP A 74 -17.94 10.31 7.06
C ASP A 74 -16.60 10.17 6.32
N LYS A 75 -16.55 10.49 5.01
CA LYS A 75 -15.38 10.40 4.14
C LYS A 75 -14.78 9.00 3.96
N SER A 76 -15.49 7.95 4.38
CA SER A 76 -15.00 6.56 4.36
C SER A 76 -15.27 5.84 3.03
N MET A 77 -16.17 6.38 2.20
CA MET A 77 -16.58 5.78 0.94
C MET A 77 -16.59 6.82 -0.19
N ILE A 78 -16.22 6.36 -1.39
CA ILE A 78 -16.37 7.12 -2.63
C ILE A 78 -17.13 6.29 -3.66
N THR A 79 -18.13 6.91 -4.27
CA THR A 79 -18.95 6.35 -5.34
C THR A 79 -18.58 7.02 -6.65
N ILE A 80 -18.15 6.22 -7.62
CA ILE A 80 -17.68 6.67 -8.93
C ILE A 80 -18.52 6.01 -10.02
N THR A 81 -19.19 6.82 -10.84
CA THR A 81 -19.96 6.32 -11.98
C THR A 81 -19.06 6.25 -13.21
N GLN A 82 -18.92 5.06 -13.78
CA GLN A 82 -18.14 4.80 -14.97
C GLN A 82 -19.03 4.70 -16.21
N PRO A 83 -18.68 5.35 -17.33
CA PRO A 83 -19.39 5.17 -18.60
C PRO A 83 -19.19 3.75 -19.16
N ALA A 84 -19.90 3.41 -20.24
CA ALA A 84 -19.64 2.19 -20.99
C ALA A 84 -18.28 2.27 -21.71
N GLY A 85 -17.63 1.13 -21.91
CA GLY A 85 -16.38 0.99 -22.67
C GLY A 85 -15.10 1.28 -21.88
N VAL A 86 -15.18 1.38 -20.54
CA VAL A 86 -14.01 1.60 -19.68
C VAL A 86 -13.76 0.39 -18.78
N ILE A 87 -12.57 0.32 -18.18
CA ILE A 87 -12.20 -0.79 -17.30
C ILE A 87 -12.66 -0.48 -15.87
N ALA A 88 -13.58 -1.29 -15.35
CA ALA A 88 -14.07 -1.16 -13.98
C ALA A 88 -13.12 -1.77 -12.93
N CYS A 89 -13.52 -1.72 -11.67
CA CYS A 89 -12.72 -2.12 -10.52
C CYS A 89 -12.41 -3.62 -10.47
N ASP A 90 -13.27 -4.44 -11.06
CA ASP A 90 -13.09 -5.88 -11.28
C ASP A 90 -12.13 -6.20 -12.44
N GLY A 91 -11.64 -5.17 -13.15
CA GLY A 91 -10.74 -5.31 -14.29
C GLY A 91 -11.43 -5.66 -15.61
N GLN A 92 -12.76 -5.71 -15.65
CA GLN A 92 -13.53 -5.99 -16.86
C GLN A 92 -13.93 -4.69 -17.58
N VAL A 93 -14.09 -4.78 -18.90
CA VAL A 93 -14.61 -3.66 -19.70
C VAL A 93 -16.13 -3.58 -19.52
N THR A 94 -16.62 -2.40 -19.16
CA THR A 94 -18.04 -2.15 -18.91
C THR A 94 -18.81 -2.12 -20.23
N ALA A 95 -19.88 -2.92 -20.34
CA ALA A 95 -20.77 -2.89 -21.52
C ALA A 95 -21.80 -1.74 -21.44
N VAL A 96 -22.11 -1.31 -20.21
CA VAL A 96 -23.08 -0.26 -19.87
C VAL A 96 -22.47 0.64 -18.80
N GLN A 97 -23.12 1.76 -18.49
CA GLN A 97 -22.73 2.57 -17.35
C GLN A 97 -22.82 1.74 -16.06
N VAL A 98 -21.79 1.82 -15.20
CA VAL A 98 -21.74 1.11 -13.92
C VAL A 98 -21.34 2.05 -12.80
N THR A 99 -21.65 1.67 -11.56
CA THR A 99 -21.25 2.39 -10.35
C THR A 99 -20.25 1.56 -9.57
N GLU A 100 -19.10 2.15 -9.28
CA GLU A 100 -18.06 1.61 -8.41
C GLU A 100 -18.16 2.27 -7.04
N VAL A 101 -18.26 1.47 -5.98
CA VAL A 101 -18.22 1.96 -4.61
C VAL A 101 -16.97 1.42 -3.95
N TYR A 102 -16.06 2.32 -3.59
CA TYR A 102 -14.82 1.98 -2.91
C TYR A 102 -14.95 2.28 -1.41
N SER A 103 -14.46 1.35 -0.59
CA SER A 103 -14.48 1.46 0.86
C SER A 103 -13.33 0.67 1.49
N LEU A 104 -13.05 0.95 2.75
CA LEU A 104 -12.15 0.15 3.58
C LEU A 104 -12.98 -0.80 4.45
N ASN A 105 -12.64 -2.08 4.43
CA ASN A 105 -13.19 -3.07 5.35
C ASN A 105 -12.02 -3.79 6.03
N ASP A 106 -11.92 -3.66 7.35
CA ASP A 106 -10.74 -4.00 8.13
C ASP A 106 -9.48 -3.33 7.54
N ASN A 107 -8.60 -4.14 6.92
CA ASN A 107 -7.36 -3.69 6.29
C ASN A 107 -7.37 -3.86 4.77
N ASN A 108 -8.56 -4.00 4.20
CA ASN A 108 -8.77 -4.36 2.80
C ASN A 108 -9.47 -3.25 2.04
N LEU A 109 -8.85 -2.80 0.94
CA LEU A 109 -9.53 -1.95 -0.04
C LEU A 109 -10.55 -2.80 -0.79
N MET A 110 -11.82 -2.44 -0.65
CA MET A 110 -12.94 -3.13 -1.25
C MET A 110 -13.50 -2.32 -2.42
N CYS A 111 -14.05 -3.01 -3.42
CA CYS A 111 -14.90 -2.41 -4.44
C CYS A 111 -16.20 -3.20 -4.60
N SER A 112 -17.33 -2.51 -4.56
CA SER A 112 -18.63 -3.04 -4.99
C SER A 112 -18.99 -2.45 -6.35
N LEU A 113 -19.40 -3.30 -7.28
CA LEU A 113 -19.85 -2.91 -8.61
C LEU A 113 -21.37 -3.04 -8.69
N ASN A 114 -22.06 -1.94 -8.99
CA ASN A 114 -23.52 -1.86 -9.08
C ASN A 114 -24.27 -2.39 -7.83
N GLY A 115 -23.68 -2.24 -6.64
CA GLY A 115 -24.26 -2.73 -5.39
C GLY A 115 -24.14 -4.24 -5.17
N ALA A 116 -23.36 -4.95 -5.99
CA ALA A 116 -23.00 -6.35 -5.77
C ALA A 116 -22.14 -6.53 -4.50
N ALA A 117 -21.90 -7.77 -4.09
CA ALA A 117 -20.98 -8.08 -3.00
C ALA A 117 -19.60 -7.47 -3.27
N ALA A 118 -19.03 -6.79 -2.27
CA ALA A 118 -17.78 -6.09 -2.45
C ALA A 118 -16.61 -7.08 -2.57
N GLU A 119 -15.78 -6.88 -3.59
CA GLU A 119 -14.57 -7.66 -3.83
C GLU A 119 -13.34 -6.96 -3.25
N ARG A 120 -12.40 -7.76 -2.76
CA ARG A 120 -11.14 -7.25 -2.20
C ARG A 120 -10.14 -7.00 -3.32
N LEU A 121 -9.72 -5.74 -3.45
CA LEU A 121 -8.72 -5.32 -4.44
C LEU A 121 -7.29 -5.40 -3.91
N LEU A 122 -7.09 -5.00 -2.65
CA LEU A 122 -5.78 -4.90 -2.01
C LEU A 122 -5.92 -5.11 -0.50
N THR A 123 -4.84 -5.56 0.15
CA THR A 123 -4.73 -5.66 1.61
C THR A 123 -3.55 -4.82 2.11
N GLY A 124 -3.50 -4.53 3.41
CA GLY A 124 -2.44 -3.73 4.01
C GLY A 124 -2.72 -2.23 4.04
N VAL A 125 -4.00 -1.83 3.98
CA VAL A 125 -4.42 -0.43 4.16
C VAL A 125 -4.93 -0.27 5.59
N GLU A 126 -4.24 0.54 6.40
CA GLU A 126 -4.64 0.84 7.78
C GLU A 126 -5.76 1.88 7.84
N SER A 127 -5.68 2.93 7.01
CA SER A 127 -6.75 3.92 6.91
C SER A 127 -6.89 4.46 5.49
N LEU A 128 -8.13 4.76 5.12
CA LEU A 128 -8.50 5.29 3.82
C LEU A 128 -9.57 6.36 4.03
N SER A 129 -9.40 7.52 3.41
CA SER A 129 -10.44 8.54 3.37
C SER A 129 -10.40 9.33 2.08
N PHE A 130 -11.52 9.96 1.77
CA PHE A 130 -11.72 10.67 0.51
C PHE A 130 -12.12 12.12 0.79
N ASP A 131 -11.63 13.02 -0.06
CA ASP A 131 -12.12 14.39 -0.12
C ASP A 131 -12.26 14.83 -1.57
N ILE A 132 -13.12 15.82 -1.81
CA ILE A 132 -13.31 16.40 -3.13
C ILE A 132 -13.44 17.91 -3.05
N ALA A 133 -12.57 18.60 -3.78
CA ALA A 133 -12.54 20.05 -3.86
C ALA A 133 -12.65 20.46 -5.34
N GLY A 134 -13.89 20.73 -5.78
CA GLY A 134 -14.18 21.04 -7.18
C GLY A 134 -13.90 19.85 -8.09
N GLU A 135 -12.79 19.91 -8.84
CA GLU A 135 -12.40 18.90 -9.84
C GLU A 135 -11.19 18.07 -9.39
N LEU A 136 -10.77 18.23 -8.14
CA LEU A 136 -9.69 17.47 -7.54
C LEU A 136 -10.26 16.52 -6.49
N VAL A 137 -9.97 15.23 -6.65
CA VAL A 137 -10.25 14.21 -5.64
C VAL A 137 -8.96 13.90 -4.90
N THR A 138 -8.99 13.98 -3.57
CA THR A 138 -7.89 13.60 -2.70
C THR A 138 -8.21 12.27 -2.06
N VAL A 139 -7.36 11.27 -2.31
CA VAL A 139 -7.43 9.97 -1.63
C VAL A 139 -6.32 9.94 -0.58
N SER A 140 -6.69 9.93 0.69
CA SER A 140 -5.74 9.83 1.80
C SER A 140 -5.59 8.36 2.18
N VAL A 141 -4.37 7.82 2.07
CA VAL A 141 -4.09 6.40 2.27
C VAL A 141 -2.96 6.24 3.28
N LYS A 142 -3.19 5.42 4.30
CA LYS A 142 -2.15 4.97 5.22
C LYS A 142 -1.98 3.46 5.10
N PRO A 143 -0.86 2.97 4.56
CA PRO A 143 -0.54 1.55 4.61
C PRO A 143 -0.24 1.10 6.05
N GLU A 144 -0.38 -0.19 6.31
CA GLU A 144 0.14 -0.80 7.53
C GLU A 144 1.66 -0.59 7.64
N GLN A 145 2.15 -0.42 8.87
CA GLN A 145 3.59 -0.32 9.16
C GLN A 145 4.29 0.84 8.45
N LEU A 146 3.54 1.85 7.99
CA LEU A 146 4.12 3.07 7.47
C LEU A 146 4.90 3.79 8.60
N PRO A 147 6.17 4.18 8.40
CA PRO A 147 6.94 4.85 9.43
C PRO A 147 6.26 6.12 9.94
N GLY A 148 6.33 6.38 11.25
CA GLY A 148 5.61 7.48 11.90
C GLY A 148 5.94 8.88 11.37
N GLN A 149 7.07 9.05 10.67
CA GLN A 149 7.42 10.29 9.97
C GLN A 149 6.41 10.72 8.88
N PHE A 150 5.60 9.77 8.37
CA PHE A 150 4.53 10.05 7.40
C PHE A 150 3.18 10.32 8.07
N GLY A 151 3.11 10.37 9.40
CA GLY A 151 1.93 10.78 10.16
C GLY A 151 0.66 10.01 9.80
N ASN A 152 -0.33 10.73 9.28
CA ASN A 152 -1.66 10.21 8.97
C ASN A 152 -1.75 9.50 7.60
N GLY A 153 -0.63 9.31 6.91
CA GLY A 153 -0.56 8.67 5.60
C GLY A 153 -0.15 9.61 4.48
N ILE A 154 -0.43 9.21 3.25
CA ILE A 154 -0.06 9.91 2.02
C ILE A 154 -1.34 10.31 1.28
N ASN A 155 -1.37 11.57 0.81
CA ASN A 155 -2.44 12.06 -0.04
C ASN A 155 -2.10 11.80 -1.51
N ILE A 156 -3.06 11.24 -2.23
CA ILE A 156 -3.00 11.02 -3.67
C ILE A 156 -4.05 11.94 -4.31
N ASP A 157 -3.58 13.02 -4.90
CA ASP A 157 -4.43 14.03 -5.53
C ASP A 157 -4.62 13.71 -7.02
N ILE A 158 -5.88 13.55 -7.43
CA ILE A 158 -6.25 13.10 -8.77
C ILE A 158 -7.31 14.04 -9.34
N ALA A 159 -6.98 14.68 -10.46
CA ALA A 159 -7.92 15.53 -11.18
C ALA A 159 -8.94 14.69 -11.97
N LEU A 160 -10.20 15.13 -11.97
CA LEU A 160 -11.31 14.57 -12.74
C LEU A 160 -11.14 14.86 -14.24
N THR A 161 -10.11 14.28 -14.86
CA THR A 161 -9.62 14.66 -16.19
C THR A 161 -10.71 14.63 -17.26
N ASN A 162 -11.49 13.55 -17.35
CA ASN A 162 -12.53 13.46 -18.37
C ASN A 162 -13.70 14.43 -18.09
N THR A 163 -14.05 14.66 -16.82
CA THR A 163 -15.04 15.69 -16.44
C THR A 163 -14.57 17.10 -16.83
N ILE A 164 -13.29 17.42 -16.58
CA ILE A 164 -12.68 18.71 -16.95
C ILE A 164 -12.72 18.89 -18.47
N LEU A 165 -12.33 17.86 -19.23
CA LEU A 165 -12.33 17.90 -20.70
C LEU A 165 -13.75 18.10 -21.25
N LEU A 166 -14.74 17.38 -20.73
CA LEU A 166 -16.13 17.54 -21.15
C LEU A 166 -16.64 18.97 -20.94
N LYS A 167 -16.37 19.56 -19.77
CA LYS A 167 -16.71 20.96 -19.49
C LYS A 167 -16.00 21.93 -20.43
N ALA A 168 -14.72 21.69 -20.74
CA ALA A 168 -13.95 22.54 -21.64
C ALA A 168 -14.46 22.51 -23.10
N TYR A 169 -14.97 21.36 -23.56
CA TYR A 169 -15.44 21.17 -24.93
C TYR A 169 -16.97 21.24 -25.09
N GLY A 170 -17.72 21.55 -24.04
CA GLY A 170 -19.19 21.65 -24.08
C GLY A 170 -19.91 20.31 -24.28
N GLY A 171 -19.23 19.19 -24.03
CA GLY A 171 -19.83 17.86 -24.06
C GLY A 171 -20.68 17.62 -22.80
N GLY A 172 -21.95 17.27 -22.97
CA GLY A 172 -22.80 16.86 -21.85
C GLY A 172 -22.31 15.54 -21.25
N SER A 173 -22.36 15.43 -19.92
CA SER A 173 -22.12 14.16 -19.20
C SER A 173 -23.11 13.09 -19.69
N VAL A 174 -22.62 11.89 -20.01
CA VAL A 174 -23.44 10.75 -20.48
C VAL A 174 -23.65 9.72 -19.38
#